data_AF-A0A434BR94-F1
#
_entry.id   AF-A0A434BR94-F1
#
_cell.length_a   1.000
_cell.length_b   1.000
_cell.length_c   1.000
_cell.angle_alpha   90.00
_cell.angle_beta   90.00
_cell.angle_gamma   90.00
#
_symmetry.space_group_name_H-M   'P 1'
#
loop_
_entity.id
_entity.type
_entity.pdbx_description
1 polymer ?
#
loop_
_entity_poly.entity_id
_entity_poly.type
_entity_poly.pdbx_seq_one_letter_code
_entity_poly.pdbx_strand_id
1 'polypeptide(L)'
;AELAPFLRGEVLIFDMRLVRPKATIDIANDGTVDWAMRPSSPFDLNQISIEKLTVTEGQIELRHAAGGRSHLFSEINSTISAKSLAGPWRMDGTLRLDGLRTAVTASTGKAEGNGQMRLRLKADPDAYPLVIETDGNAGIVNGAAVYSGQFKISGADKNSAELRGTDGETVKVSAGKPDPGFRLNGKFSLDHQKLGVDEFRFETGPLDNPYTADGK
;
A
#
# COMPACT_ATOMS: atom_id res chain seq x y z
N ALA A 1 -25.02 -25.74 -13.57
CA ALA A 1 -26.08 -24.99 -12.87
C ALA A 1 -25.63 -24.77 -11.44
N GLU A 2 -25.02 -23.62 -11.14
CA GLU A 2 -24.61 -23.25 -9.78
C GLU A 2 -25.71 -22.37 -9.17
N LEU A 3 -26.66 -23.01 -8.48
CA LEU A 3 -27.78 -22.36 -7.79
C LEU A 3 -27.66 -22.43 -6.25
N ALA A 4 -26.51 -22.83 -5.72
CA ALA A 4 -26.31 -23.05 -4.29
C ALA A 4 -25.58 -21.94 -3.46
N PRO A 5 -25.52 -20.64 -3.84
CA PRO A 5 -25.12 -19.59 -2.88
C PRO A 5 -26.30 -19.00 -2.07
N PHE A 6 -27.54 -19.06 -2.57
CA PHE A 6 -28.63 -18.24 -2.02
C PHE A 6 -29.24 -18.73 -0.69
N LEU A 7 -28.79 -19.86 -0.13
CA LEU A 7 -29.33 -20.42 1.11
C LEU A 7 -28.49 -20.13 2.36
N ARG A 8 -27.42 -19.31 2.28
CA ARG A 8 -26.53 -19.00 3.42
C ARG A 8 -26.45 -17.50 3.82
N GLY A 9 -27.12 -16.61 3.11
CA GLY A 9 -27.02 -15.15 3.36
C GLY A 9 -25.68 -14.54 2.94
N GLU A 10 -24.88 -15.26 2.14
CA GLU A 10 -23.61 -14.78 1.59
C GLU A 10 -23.86 -13.92 0.35
N VAL A 11 -23.24 -12.74 0.29
CA VAL A 11 -23.31 -11.82 -0.85
C VAL A 11 -21.95 -11.85 -1.57
N LEU A 12 -21.98 -12.08 -2.88
CA LEU A 12 -20.79 -12.06 -3.72
C LEU A 12 -20.88 -10.91 -4.73
N ILE A 13 -19.92 -9.99 -4.63
CA ILE A 13 -19.69 -8.93 -5.60
C ILE A 13 -18.69 -9.46 -6.62
N PHE A 14 -19.20 -9.92 -7.77
CA PHE A 14 -18.38 -10.49 -8.85
C PHE A 14 -17.52 -9.42 -9.56
N ASP A 15 -18.15 -8.34 -10.03
CA ASP A 15 -17.48 -7.21 -10.68
C ASP A 15 -18.19 -5.93 -10.24
N MET A 16 -17.44 -5.02 -9.63
CA MET A 16 -17.87 -3.66 -9.30
C MET A 16 -16.92 -2.67 -9.93
N ARG A 17 -17.45 -1.55 -10.41
CA ARG A 17 -16.65 -0.48 -11.04
C ARG A 17 -16.99 0.86 -10.42
N LEU A 18 -15.96 1.55 -9.95
CA LEU A 18 -16.05 2.91 -9.46
C LEU A 18 -15.27 3.82 -10.40
N VAL A 19 -15.97 4.73 -11.08
CA VAL A 19 -15.38 5.68 -12.01
C VAL A 19 -15.33 7.04 -11.34
N ARG A 20 -14.12 7.61 -11.24
CA ARG A 20 -13.83 8.87 -10.58
C ARG A 20 -14.42 9.01 -9.17
N PRO A 21 -14.35 7.96 -8.31
CA PRO A 21 -14.81 8.11 -6.93
C PRO A 21 -13.96 9.13 -6.19
N LYS A 22 -14.59 9.88 -5.29
CA LYS A 22 -13.92 10.87 -4.45
C LYS A 22 -14.21 10.58 -2.99
N ALA A 23 -13.18 10.65 -2.16
CA ALA A 23 -13.31 10.53 -0.72
C ALA A 23 -12.37 11.51 0.00
N THR A 24 -12.75 11.86 1.22
CA THR A 24 -11.91 12.61 2.15
C THR A 24 -11.74 11.79 3.41
N ILE A 25 -10.52 11.73 3.92
CA ILE A 25 -10.15 11.11 5.18
C ILE A 25 -9.60 12.21 6.08
N ASP A 26 -10.25 12.43 7.20
CA ASP A 26 -9.84 13.37 8.22
C ASP A 26 -9.22 12.62 9.40
N ILE A 27 -8.05 13.06 9.83
CA ILE A 27 -7.41 12.62 11.06
C ILE A 27 -7.39 13.81 12.01
N ALA A 28 -8.19 13.74 13.07
CA ALA A 28 -8.31 14.77 14.09
C ALA A 28 -7.03 14.87 14.96
N ASN A 29 -6.96 15.90 15.80
CA ASN A 29 -5.80 16.15 16.68
C ASN A 29 -5.53 15.03 17.70
N ASP A 30 -6.55 14.25 18.05
CA ASP A 30 -6.46 13.09 18.93
C ASP A 30 -6.24 11.77 18.16
N GLY A 31 -6.08 11.86 16.84
CA GLY A 31 -5.91 10.72 15.94
C GLY A 31 -7.20 10.07 15.46
N THR A 32 -8.36 10.53 15.92
CA THR A 32 -9.66 10.03 15.47
C THR A 32 -9.77 10.14 13.96
N VAL A 33 -10.05 9.01 13.30
CA VAL A 33 -10.25 8.96 11.86
C VAL A 33 -11.73 9.17 11.55
N ASP A 34 -12.05 10.25 10.84
CA ASP A 34 -13.34 10.41 10.19
C ASP A 34 -13.19 10.18 8.68
N TRP A 35 -14.06 9.34 8.15
CA TRP A 35 -14.06 8.95 6.75
C TRP A 35 -15.48 8.97 6.23
N ALA A 36 -15.67 9.64 5.10
CA ALA A 36 -16.99 9.95 4.56
C ALA A 36 -17.78 8.73 4.06
N MET A 37 -17.13 7.56 3.91
CA MET A 37 -17.79 6.33 3.49
C MET A 37 -18.02 5.41 4.69
N ARG A 38 -19.15 5.59 5.38
CA ARG A 38 -19.66 4.63 6.38
C ARG A 38 -20.83 3.85 5.78
N PRO A 39 -20.59 2.79 4.99
CA PRO A 39 -21.68 1.93 4.57
C PRO A 39 -22.27 1.24 5.81
N SER A 40 -23.45 1.70 6.26
CA SER A 40 -24.26 0.95 7.21
C SER A 40 -24.92 -0.19 6.45
N SER A 41 -24.25 -1.33 6.39
CA SER A 41 -24.82 -2.55 5.82
C SER A 41 -25.62 -3.27 6.90
N PRO A 42 -26.86 -3.71 6.63
CA PRO A 42 -27.57 -4.62 7.52
C PRO A 42 -26.97 -6.04 7.53
N PHE A 43 -26.01 -6.31 6.63
CA PHE A 43 -25.34 -7.60 6.49
C PHE A 43 -24.02 -7.63 7.27
N ASP A 44 -23.69 -8.81 7.81
CA ASP A 44 -22.39 -9.07 8.41
C ASP A 44 -21.28 -8.92 7.34
N LEU A 45 -20.25 -8.14 7.64
CA LEU A 45 -19.11 -7.91 6.75
C LEU A 45 -18.39 -9.22 6.38
N ASN A 46 -18.46 -10.24 7.24
CA ASN A 46 -17.89 -11.57 6.96
C ASN A 46 -18.64 -12.31 5.85
N GLN A 47 -19.88 -11.92 5.55
CA GLN A 47 -20.73 -12.58 4.54
C GLN A 47 -20.66 -11.91 3.17
N ILE A 48 -20.03 -10.74 3.04
CA ILE A 48 -19.92 -10.01 1.78
C ILE A 48 -18.50 -10.18 1.22
N SER A 49 -18.36 -10.82 0.07
CA SER A 49 -17.09 -11.01 -0.64
C SER A 49 -17.02 -10.16 -1.91
N ILE A 50 -15.79 -9.79 -2.31
CA ILE A 50 -15.50 -9.04 -3.54
C ILE A 50 -14.50 -9.83 -4.35
N GLU A 51 -14.93 -10.35 -5.50
CA GLU A 51 -14.03 -11.00 -6.47
C GLU A 51 -13.22 -9.95 -7.23
N LYS A 52 -13.88 -8.90 -7.73
CA LYS A 52 -13.22 -7.80 -8.42
C LYS A 52 -13.94 -6.47 -8.23
N LEU A 53 -13.20 -5.49 -7.76
CA LEU A 53 -13.57 -4.07 -7.75
C LEU A 53 -12.51 -3.30 -8.54
N THR A 54 -12.92 -2.62 -9.60
CA THR A 54 -12.03 -1.75 -10.38
C THR A 54 -12.32 -0.29 -10.06
N VAL A 55 -11.27 0.46 -9.70
CA VAL A 55 -11.31 1.91 -9.55
C VAL A 55 -10.62 2.52 -10.76
N THR A 56 -11.26 3.51 -11.38
CA THR A 56 -10.69 4.28 -12.49
C THR A 56 -10.70 5.76 -12.12
N GLU A 57 -9.54 6.41 -12.20
CA GLU A 57 -9.36 7.84 -11.90
C GLU A 57 -9.91 8.30 -10.54
N GLY A 58 -9.76 7.47 -9.49
CA GLY A 58 -10.17 7.83 -8.14
C GLY A 58 -9.32 8.94 -7.51
N GLN A 59 -9.88 9.57 -6.47
CA GLN A 59 -9.23 10.63 -5.71
C GLN A 59 -9.52 10.49 -4.20
N ILE A 60 -8.48 10.60 -3.38
CA ILE A 60 -8.59 10.65 -1.92
C ILE A 60 -7.80 11.86 -1.42
N GLU A 61 -8.44 12.71 -0.62
CA GLU A 61 -7.76 13.76 0.14
C GLU A 61 -7.61 13.29 1.59
N LEU A 62 -6.38 13.21 2.08
CA LEU A 62 -6.06 12.92 3.47
C LEU A 62 -5.73 14.24 4.17
N ARG A 63 -6.50 14.63 5.17
CA ARG A 63 -6.29 15.85 5.96
C ARG A 63 -5.89 15.46 7.37
N HIS A 64 -4.71 15.88 7.79
CA HIS A 64 -4.13 15.53 9.09
C HIS A 64 -4.01 16.77 9.96
N ALA A 65 -4.86 16.86 10.99
CA ALA A 65 -4.99 18.04 11.84
C ALA A 65 -3.74 18.30 12.70
N ALA A 66 -3.19 17.28 13.36
CA ALA A 66 -2.05 17.46 14.26
C ALA A 66 -0.79 17.93 13.53
N GLY A 67 -0.59 17.49 12.28
CA GLY A 67 0.50 17.93 11.42
C GLY A 67 0.20 19.18 10.60
N GLY A 68 -1.06 19.62 10.52
CA GLY A 68 -1.50 20.69 9.61
C GLY A 68 -1.25 20.39 8.12
N ARG A 69 -1.15 19.10 7.75
CA ARG A 69 -0.78 18.65 6.40
C ARG A 69 -1.97 18.02 5.70
N SER A 70 -2.04 18.21 4.39
CA SER A 70 -2.96 17.50 3.52
C SER A 70 -2.18 16.79 2.42
N HIS A 71 -2.58 15.57 2.10
CA HIS A 71 -2.01 14.76 1.03
C HIS A 71 -3.10 14.41 0.03
N LEU A 72 -2.77 14.55 -1.25
CA LEU A 72 -3.68 14.20 -2.34
C LEU A 72 -3.21 12.91 -3.01
N PHE A 73 -4.07 11.90 -2.96
CA PHE A 73 -3.96 10.70 -3.80
C PHE A 73 -4.89 10.91 -4.99
N SER A 74 -4.34 11.06 -6.19
CA SER A 74 -5.11 11.27 -7.41
C SER A 74 -4.77 10.22 -8.47
N GLU A 75 -5.55 10.20 -9.56
CA GLU A 75 -5.36 9.25 -10.67
C GLU A 75 -5.29 7.79 -10.17
N ILE A 76 -6.08 7.46 -9.14
CA ILE A 76 -6.10 6.12 -8.56
C ILE A 76 -6.73 5.17 -9.58
N ASN A 77 -5.92 4.27 -10.11
CA ASN A 77 -6.34 3.22 -11.03
C ASN A 77 -5.92 1.88 -10.44
N SER A 78 -6.88 1.08 -9.97
CA SER A 78 -6.58 -0.13 -9.21
C SER A 78 -7.61 -1.24 -9.41
N THR A 79 -7.17 -2.47 -9.13
CA THR A 79 -8.04 -3.63 -8.93
C THR A 79 -7.95 -4.09 -7.49
N ILE A 80 -9.10 -4.31 -6.88
CA ILE A 80 -9.27 -4.66 -5.48
C ILE A 80 -10.07 -5.97 -5.39
N SER A 81 -9.69 -6.85 -4.49
CA SER A 81 -10.46 -8.05 -4.13
C SER A 81 -10.42 -8.29 -2.63
N ALA A 82 -11.44 -8.96 -2.10
CA ALA A 82 -11.54 -9.27 -0.69
C ALA A 82 -12.33 -10.56 -0.48
N LYS A 83 -11.80 -11.48 0.34
CA LYS A 83 -12.54 -12.71 0.69
C LYS A 83 -13.78 -12.40 1.53
N SER A 84 -13.73 -11.32 2.30
CA SER A 84 -14.87 -10.70 2.97
C SER A 84 -14.60 -9.20 3.12
N LEU A 85 -15.59 -8.37 3.43
CA LEU A 85 -15.36 -6.96 3.76
C LEU A 85 -14.51 -6.79 5.04
N ALA A 86 -14.46 -7.80 5.91
CA ALA A 86 -13.54 -7.86 7.05
C ALA A 86 -12.10 -8.32 6.66
N GLY A 87 -11.85 -8.55 5.38
CA GLY A 87 -10.60 -9.04 4.81
C GLY A 87 -10.49 -10.57 4.75
N PRO A 88 -9.34 -11.09 4.29
CA PRO A 88 -8.18 -10.37 3.75
C PRO A 88 -8.48 -9.63 2.44
N TRP A 89 -7.97 -8.40 2.32
CA TRP A 89 -8.04 -7.56 1.12
C TRP A 89 -6.75 -7.66 0.30
N ARG A 90 -6.86 -7.48 -1.01
CA ARG A 90 -5.74 -7.26 -1.94
C ARG A 90 -6.06 -6.10 -2.85
N MET A 91 -5.04 -5.28 -3.11
CA MET A 91 -5.11 -4.18 -4.05
C MET A 91 -3.81 -4.12 -4.86
N ASP A 92 -3.95 -3.92 -6.16
CA ASP A 92 -2.86 -3.66 -7.10
C ASP A 92 -3.27 -2.49 -7.99
N GLY A 93 -2.35 -1.55 -8.22
CA GLY A 93 -2.66 -0.41 -9.06
C GLY A 93 -1.58 0.67 -9.09
N THR A 94 -2.01 1.84 -9.55
CA THR A 94 -1.18 3.06 -9.62
C THR A 94 -1.96 4.24 -9.08
N LEU A 95 -1.23 5.22 -8.57
CA LEU A 95 -1.78 6.50 -8.13
C LEU A 95 -0.71 7.60 -8.28
N ARG A 96 -1.13 8.85 -8.10
CA ARG A 96 -0.23 9.97 -7.81
C ARG A 96 -0.40 10.38 -6.36
N LEU A 97 0.68 10.36 -5.59
CA LEU A 97 0.73 10.95 -4.25
C LEU A 97 1.37 12.33 -4.35
N ASP A 98 0.61 13.39 -4.12
CA ASP A 98 1.06 14.78 -4.26
C ASP A 98 1.73 15.03 -5.63
N GLY A 99 1.16 14.43 -6.69
CA GLY A 99 1.66 14.52 -8.06
C GLY A 99 2.68 13.44 -8.47
N LEU A 100 3.30 12.75 -7.51
CA LEU A 100 4.30 11.70 -7.76
C LEU A 100 3.63 10.37 -8.14
N ARG A 101 3.78 9.97 -9.41
CA ARG A 101 3.27 8.69 -9.90
C ARG A 101 3.98 7.53 -9.21
N THR A 102 3.19 6.61 -8.68
CA THR A 102 3.65 5.50 -7.85
C THR A 102 2.84 4.24 -8.18
N ALA A 103 3.52 3.15 -8.51
CA ALA A 103 2.89 1.83 -8.52
C ALA A 103 2.77 1.32 -7.09
N VAL A 104 1.60 0.80 -6.73
CA VAL A 104 1.28 0.39 -5.35
C VAL A 104 0.66 -1.00 -5.33
N THR A 105 1.10 -1.81 -4.37
CA THR A 105 0.37 -3.01 -3.99
C THR A 105 0.13 -3.01 -2.49
N ALA A 106 -1.06 -3.41 -2.09
CA ALA A 106 -1.44 -3.48 -0.69
C ALA A 106 -2.18 -4.79 -0.42
N SER A 107 -1.97 -5.36 0.76
CA SER A 107 -2.75 -6.51 1.21
C SER A 107 -2.93 -6.50 2.71
N THR A 108 -4.06 -7.03 3.16
CA THR A 108 -4.37 -7.16 4.59
C THR A 108 -4.55 -8.61 4.99
N GLY A 109 -4.35 -8.90 6.28
CA GLY A 109 -4.89 -10.08 6.93
C GLY A 109 -6.40 -9.97 7.16
N LYS A 110 -6.97 -11.00 7.80
CA LYS A 110 -8.31 -10.89 8.39
C LYS A 110 -8.23 -9.98 9.61
N ALA A 111 -9.22 -9.11 9.81
CA ALA A 111 -9.32 -8.34 11.04
C ALA A 111 -9.43 -9.27 12.26
N GLU A 112 -8.65 -8.99 13.29
CA GLU A 112 -8.69 -9.64 14.59
C GLU A 112 -9.86 -9.10 15.43
N GLY A 113 -10.19 -9.77 16.54
CA GLY A 113 -11.31 -9.35 17.40
C GLY A 113 -11.13 -7.97 18.05
N ASN A 114 -9.90 -7.46 18.09
CA ASN A 114 -9.55 -6.10 18.54
C ASN A 114 -9.57 -5.06 17.39
N GLY A 115 -9.93 -5.45 16.17
CA GLY A 115 -9.92 -4.58 14.99
C GLY A 115 -8.55 -4.36 14.33
N GLN A 116 -7.47 -4.98 14.85
CA GLN A 116 -6.17 -4.94 14.19
C GLN A 116 -6.12 -5.88 12.99
N MET A 117 -5.31 -5.54 12.00
CA MET A 117 -5.04 -6.39 10.85
C MET A 117 -3.59 -6.25 10.42
N ARG A 118 -3.00 -7.36 9.98
CA ARG A 118 -1.72 -7.30 9.27
C ARG A 118 -1.91 -6.49 8.00
N LEU A 119 -1.03 -5.54 7.73
CA LEU A 119 -1.00 -4.71 6.53
C LEU A 119 0.40 -4.80 5.90
N ARG A 120 0.42 -5.16 4.61
CA ARG A 120 1.59 -5.08 3.74
C ARG A 120 1.35 -4.04 2.67
N LEU A 121 2.32 -3.14 2.49
CA LEU A 121 2.33 -2.13 1.44
C LEU A 121 3.65 -2.22 0.68
N LYS A 122 3.57 -2.10 -0.64
CA LYS A 122 4.71 -1.84 -1.50
C LYS A 122 4.41 -0.61 -2.33
N ALA A 123 5.37 0.31 -2.41
CA ALA A 123 5.30 1.52 -3.22
C ALA A 123 6.57 1.64 -4.07
N ASP A 124 6.37 1.90 -5.36
CA ASP A 124 7.44 2.08 -6.35
C ASP A 124 7.20 3.41 -7.09
N PRO A 125 7.75 4.52 -6.57
CA PRO A 125 7.56 5.85 -7.16
C PRO A 125 8.42 6.03 -8.42
N ASP A 126 7.84 6.49 -9.52
CA ASP A 126 8.53 6.64 -10.82
C ASP A 126 9.74 7.58 -10.73
N ALA A 127 9.64 8.68 -9.97
CA ALA A 127 10.68 9.71 -9.92
C ALA A 127 11.90 9.32 -9.08
N TYR A 128 11.83 8.26 -8.28
CA TYR A 128 12.94 7.81 -7.44
C TYR A 128 13.31 6.37 -7.78
N PRO A 129 14.61 6.05 -7.91
CA PRO A 129 15.08 4.69 -8.16
C PRO A 129 15.08 3.89 -6.85
N LEU A 130 13.91 3.75 -6.23
CA LEU A 130 13.74 3.01 -4.98
C LEU A 130 12.40 2.29 -4.93
N VAL A 131 12.33 1.28 -4.08
CA VAL A 131 11.10 0.58 -3.71
C VAL A 131 10.97 0.64 -2.19
N ILE A 132 9.79 0.97 -1.71
CA ILE A 132 9.44 1.01 -0.28
C ILE A 132 8.50 -0.16 -0.01
N GLU A 133 8.80 -0.95 1.02
CA GLU A 133 7.97 -2.04 1.51
C GLU A 133 7.75 -1.88 3.01
N THR A 134 6.52 -2.08 3.47
CA THR A 134 6.20 -2.15 4.90
C THR A 134 5.37 -3.39 5.20
N ASP A 135 5.62 -4.03 6.34
CA ASP A 135 4.86 -5.19 6.82
C ASP A 135 4.65 -5.09 8.34
N GLY A 136 3.41 -4.90 8.77
CA GLY A 136 3.09 -4.52 10.13
C GLY A 136 1.65 -4.77 10.53
N ASN A 137 1.29 -4.43 11.75
CA ASN A 137 -0.09 -4.47 12.24
C ASN A 137 -0.65 -3.05 12.24
N ALA A 138 -1.75 -2.85 11.51
CA ALA A 138 -2.51 -1.61 11.47
C ALA A 138 -3.84 -1.79 12.21
N GLY A 139 -4.35 -0.74 12.82
CA GLY A 139 -5.65 -0.79 13.49
C GLY A 139 -6.05 0.53 14.11
N ILE A 140 -7.21 0.53 14.75
CA ILE A 140 -7.72 1.66 15.52
C ILE A 140 -7.59 1.31 17.01
N VAL A 141 -6.81 2.09 17.77
CA VAL A 141 -6.65 1.94 19.22
C VAL A 141 -7.17 3.21 19.88
N ASN A 142 -8.19 3.07 20.74
CA ASN A 142 -8.87 4.20 21.40
C ASN A 142 -9.35 5.29 20.41
N GLY A 143 -9.82 4.89 19.21
CA GLY A 143 -10.26 5.81 18.16
C GLY A 143 -9.15 6.29 17.22
N ALA A 144 -7.87 6.16 17.60
CA ALA A 144 -6.74 6.61 16.81
C ALA A 144 -6.16 5.53 15.89
N ALA A 145 -5.82 5.89 14.65
CA ALA A 145 -5.10 4.99 13.75
C ALA A 145 -3.65 4.79 14.19
N VAL A 146 -3.24 3.52 14.21
CA VAL A 146 -1.87 3.11 14.50
C VAL A 146 -1.38 2.11 13.46
N TYR A 147 -0.09 2.14 13.15
CA TYR A 147 0.57 1.16 12.29
C TYR A 147 2.01 0.94 12.77
N SER A 148 2.38 -0.31 13.04
CA SER A 148 3.75 -0.62 13.47
C SER A 148 4.22 -1.91 12.84
N GLY A 149 5.50 -1.99 12.50
CA GLY A 149 6.06 -3.17 11.87
C GLY A 149 7.48 -2.97 11.39
N GLN A 150 7.81 -3.69 10.32
CA GLN A 150 9.11 -3.59 9.65
C GLN A 150 8.95 -2.82 8.34
N PHE A 151 9.99 -2.09 7.98
CA PHE A 151 10.09 -1.46 6.67
C PHE A 151 11.37 -1.90 5.96
N LYS A 152 11.34 -1.84 4.64
CA LYS A 152 12.49 -2.02 3.76
C LYS A 152 12.42 -0.98 2.65
N ILE A 153 13.54 -0.34 2.37
CA ILE A 153 13.75 0.52 1.23
C ILE A 153 14.95 -0.01 0.48
N SER A 154 14.80 -0.29 -0.81
CA SER A 154 15.89 -0.75 -1.65
C SER A 154 16.03 0.14 -2.87
N GLY A 155 17.26 0.51 -3.20
CA GLY A 155 17.58 1.09 -4.50
C GLY A 155 17.18 0.13 -5.62
N ALA A 156 16.40 0.63 -6.57
CA ALA A 156 16.00 -0.10 -7.76
C ALA A 156 16.78 0.46 -8.95
N ASP A 157 17.56 -0.37 -9.61
CA ASP A 157 18.15 0.02 -10.89
C ASP A 157 17.03 0.08 -11.94
N LYS A 158 16.55 1.30 -12.21
CA LYS A 158 15.53 1.58 -13.23
C LYS A 158 16.17 1.83 -14.61
N ASN A 159 17.50 1.75 -14.72
CA ASN A 159 18.27 2.05 -15.93
C ASN A 159 18.66 0.79 -16.72
N SER A 160 17.85 -0.26 -16.71
CA SER A 160 17.93 -1.30 -17.75
C SER A 160 17.31 -0.77 -19.04
N ALA A 161 17.90 0.27 -19.62
CA ALA A 161 17.53 0.73 -20.95
C ALA A 161 17.96 -0.33 -21.96
N GLU A 162 16.99 -0.92 -22.66
CA GLU A 162 17.26 -1.72 -23.85
C GLU A 162 17.87 -0.80 -24.93
N LEU A 163 19.20 -0.82 -25.04
CA LEU A 163 19.89 -0.17 -26.15
C LEU A 163 19.51 -0.90 -27.45
N ARG A 164 18.76 -0.22 -28.32
CA ARG A 164 18.48 -0.71 -29.68
C ARG A 164 19.70 -0.46 -30.56
N GLY A 165 20.17 -1.51 -31.23
CA GLY A 165 21.20 -1.40 -32.26
C GLY A 165 20.69 -0.60 -33.47
N THR A 166 21.62 -0.16 -34.32
CA THR A 166 21.32 0.53 -35.58
C THR A 166 20.55 -0.33 -36.60
N ASP A 167 20.41 -1.62 -36.33
CA ASP A 167 19.69 -2.66 -37.09
C ASP A 167 18.30 -2.97 -36.51
N GLY A 168 17.91 -2.32 -35.40
CA GLY A 168 16.62 -2.58 -34.74
C GLY A 168 16.60 -3.81 -33.86
N GLU A 169 17.72 -4.55 -33.74
CA GLU A 169 17.83 -5.64 -32.77
C GLU A 169 18.13 -5.11 -31.37
N THR A 170 17.51 -5.72 -30.36
CA THR A 170 17.76 -5.40 -28.95
C THR A 170 19.14 -5.92 -28.58
N VAL A 171 20.12 -5.03 -28.39
CA VAL A 171 21.42 -5.43 -27.86
C VAL A 171 21.22 -5.65 -26.37
N LYS A 172 21.16 -6.93 -25.97
CA LYS A 172 21.31 -7.30 -24.55
C LYS A 172 22.75 -6.99 -24.16
N VAL A 173 22.98 -5.77 -23.67
CA VAL A 173 24.16 -5.53 -22.84
C VAL A 173 23.92 -6.37 -21.59
N SER A 174 24.59 -7.52 -21.52
CA SER A 174 24.80 -8.25 -20.29
C SER A 174 25.71 -7.41 -19.40
N ALA A 175 25.22 -6.25 -18.95
CA ALA A 175 25.73 -5.65 -17.75
C ALA A 175 25.59 -6.75 -16.69
N GLY A 176 26.67 -7.06 -15.98
CA GLY A 176 26.63 -8.01 -14.87
C GLY A 176 25.47 -7.70 -13.92
N LYS A 177 25.13 -8.64 -13.03
CA LYS A 177 24.09 -8.41 -12.00
C LYS A 177 24.21 -6.96 -11.48
N PRO A 178 23.15 -6.14 -11.59
CA PRO A 178 23.19 -4.75 -11.12
C PRO A 178 23.84 -4.73 -9.74
N ASP A 179 24.80 -3.83 -9.53
CA ASP A 179 25.38 -3.64 -8.20
C ASP A 179 24.21 -3.42 -7.24
N PRO A 180 24.05 -4.23 -6.20
CA PRO A 180 22.92 -4.10 -5.29
C PRO A 180 22.89 -2.66 -4.76
N GLY A 181 21.90 -1.89 -5.22
CA GLY A 181 21.66 -0.53 -4.76
C GLY A 181 21.49 -0.49 -3.24
N PHE A 182 21.48 0.70 -2.65
CA PHE A 182 21.39 0.84 -1.19
C PHE A 182 20.21 0.04 -0.60
N ARG A 183 20.38 -0.47 0.61
CA ARG A 183 19.37 -1.24 1.34
C ARG A 183 19.20 -0.61 2.71
N LEU A 184 17.98 -0.21 3.05
CA LEU A 184 17.63 0.30 4.36
C LEU A 184 16.50 -0.56 4.91
N ASN A 185 16.67 -1.12 6.10
CA ASN A 185 15.63 -1.91 6.76
C ASN A 185 15.57 -1.53 8.23
N GLY A 186 14.42 -1.75 8.86
CA GLY A 186 14.23 -1.38 10.26
C GLY A 186 12.83 -1.62 10.78
N LYS A 187 12.59 -1.17 12.02
CA LYS A 187 11.26 -1.15 12.62
C LYS A 187 10.74 0.27 12.72
N PHE A 188 9.43 0.40 12.56
CA PHE A 188 8.76 1.68 12.68
C PHE A 188 7.49 1.56 13.53
N SER A 189 7.12 2.69 14.13
CA SER A 189 5.84 2.93 14.77
C SER A 189 5.24 4.21 14.20
N LEU A 190 3.98 4.18 13.81
CA LEU A 190 3.25 5.30 13.25
C LEU A 190 1.95 5.48 14.04
N ASP A 191 1.77 6.69 14.57
CA ASP A 191 0.50 7.19 15.09
C ASP A 191 0.19 8.56 14.47
N HIS A 192 -0.86 9.22 14.95
CA HIS A 192 -1.23 10.56 14.46
C HIS A 192 -0.22 11.66 14.85
N GLN A 193 0.68 11.43 15.79
CA GLN A 193 1.62 12.46 16.26
C GLN A 193 2.95 12.35 15.52
N LYS A 194 3.41 11.12 15.26
CA LYS A 194 4.75 10.88 14.72
C LYS A 194 4.86 9.58 13.94
N LEU A 195 5.85 9.58 13.06
CA LEU A 195 6.51 8.38 12.56
C LEU A 195 7.82 8.19 13.34
N GLY A 196 7.89 7.15 14.16
CA GLY A 196 9.10 6.69 14.84
C GLY A 196 9.80 5.60 14.04
N VAL A 197 11.14 5.63 14.05
CA VAL A 197 12.00 4.55 13.57
C VAL A 197 12.83 4.10 14.77
N ASP A 198 12.51 2.91 15.30
CA ASP A 198 13.08 2.42 16.56
C ASP A 198 14.44 1.75 16.34
N GLU A 199 14.64 1.15 15.17
CA GLU A 199 15.91 0.57 14.76
C GLU A 199 16.02 0.65 13.23
N PHE A 200 17.22 0.86 12.72
CA PHE A 200 17.49 0.73 11.30
C PHE A 200 18.89 0.20 11.02
N ARG A 201 19.04 -0.44 9.86
CA ARG A 201 20.30 -0.81 9.24
C ARG A 201 20.31 -0.33 7.80
N PHE A 202 21.29 0.49 7.48
CA PHE A 202 21.61 0.92 6.13
C PHE A 202 22.82 0.12 5.61
N GLU A 203 22.75 -0.35 4.37
CA GLU A 203 23.79 -1.12 3.69
C GLU A 203 24.00 -0.59 2.27
N THR A 204 25.25 -0.46 1.85
CA THR A 204 25.63 -0.10 0.48
C THR A 204 26.88 -0.86 0.04
N GLY A 205 27.05 -1.08 -1.27
CA GLY A 205 28.11 -1.90 -1.84
C GLY A 205 27.74 -3.40 -1.91
N PRO A 206 28.74 -4.28 -2.14
CA PRO A 206 28.53 -5.70 -2.41
C PRO A 206 27.72 -6.43 -1.33
N LEU A 207 26.94 -7.44 -1.71
CA LEU A 207 26.10 -8.21 -0.77
C LEU A 207 26.92 -9.02 0.25
N ASP A 208 28.11 -9.46 -0.13
CA ASP A 208 29.02 -10.27 0.68
C ASP A 208 29.88 -9.44 1.64
N ASN A 209 30.12 -8.17 1.32
CA ASN A 209 30.89 -7.25 2.17
C ASN A 209 30.37 -5.80 2.06
N PRO A 210 29.19 -5.49 2.62
CA PRO A 210 28.60 -4.16 2.53
C PRO A 210 29.24 -3.20 3.54
N TYR A 211 29.23 -1.91 3.21
CA TYR A 211 29.36 -0.85 4.20
C TYR A 211 28.04 -0.70 4.95
N THR A 212 28.10 -0.69 6.29
CA THR A 212 26.91 -0.67 7.15
C THR A 212 26.85 0.57 8.04
N ALA A 213 25.64 1.04 8.32
CA ALA A 213 25.35 1.99 9.40
C ALA A 213 24.09 1.55 10.14
N ASP A 214 24.17 1.45 11.47
CA ASP A 214 23.06 1.03 12.33
C ASP A 214 22.60 2.18 13.24
N GLY A 215 21.30 2.25 13.50
CA GLY A 215 20.68 3.16 14.47
C GLY A 215 19.73 2.43 15.41
N LYS A 216 19.64 2.93 16.64
CA LYS A 216 18.77 2.47 17.73
C LYS A 216 18.19 3.67 18.46
#